data_AF-L8J4R2-F1
#
_entry.id   AF-L8J4R2-F1
#
_cell.length_a   1.000
_cell.length_b   1.000
_cell.length_c   1.000
_cell.angle_alpha   90.00
_cell.angle_beta   90.00
_cell.angle_gamma   90.00
#
_symmetry.space_group_name_H-M   'P 1'
#
loop_
_entity.id
_entity.type
_entity.pdbx_description
1 polymer ?
#
loop_
_entity_poly.entity_id
_entity_poly.type
_entity_poly.pdbx_seq_one_letter_code
_entity_poly.pdbx_strand_id
1 'polypeptide(L)'
;MNSLALAIITFIFRWHFSARQFTFLLLTLSVAVGLAIIITDIQWYAGLSGVLHGLFGWGAIKDIEGKHKGGWLLLFGLAGKISWEQIFGGSVSSAALIGARVATEAHLAGGIAGITIALLPLLYRKWKQSNPVKN
;
A
#
# COMPACT_ATOMS: atom_id res chain seq x y z
N MET A 1 -12.31 -5.40 11.10
CA MET A 1 -11.77 -4.12 10.58
C MET A 1 -11.14 -4.28 9.18
N ASN A 2 -10.21 -5.23 8.97
CA ASN A 2 -9.54 -5.41 7.67
C ASN A 2 -10.48 -5.65 6.47
N SER A 3 -11.51 -6.49 6.61
CA SER A 3 -12.43 -6.77 5.50
C SER A 3 -13.23 -5.53 5.06
N LEU A 4 -13.61 -4.67 6.00
CA LEU A 4 -14.28 -3.41 5.70
C LEU A 4 -13.32 -2.44 4.98
N ALA A 5 -12.09 -2.32 5.47
CA ALA A 5 -11.07 -1.52 4.81
C ALA A 5 -10.76 -2.04 3.40
N LEU A 6 -10.65 -3.36 3.20
CA LEU A 6 -10.51 -3.98 1.89
C LEU A 6 -11.67 -3.60 0.96
N ALA A 7 -12.91 -3.69 1.44
CA ALA A 7 -14.10 -3.33 0.66
C ALA A 7 -14.10 -1.85 0.26
N ILE A 8 -13.77 -0.94 1.20
CA ILE A 8 -13.69 0.50 0.94
C ILE A 8 -12.58 0.81 -0.08
N ILE A 9 -11.37 0.27 0.12
CA ILE A 9 -10.23 0.48 -0.78
C ILE A 9 -10.56 -0.02 -2.19
N THR A 10 -11.11 -1.22 -2.29
CA THR A 10 -11.52 -1.80 -3.57
C THR A 10 -12.60 -0.96 -4.23
N PHE A 11 -13.54 -0.40 -3.46
CA PHE A 11 -14.60 0.47 -3.99
C PHE A 11 -14.06 1.82 -4.48
N ILE A 12 -13.17 2.47 -3.72
CA ILE A 12 -12.56 3.77 -4.07
C ILE A 12 -11.78 3.63 -5.38
N PHE A 13 -10.93 2.61 -5.49
CA PHE A 13 -10.03 2.42 -6.64
C PHE A 13 -10.57 1.44 -7.69
N ARG A 14 -11.87 1.11 -7.67
CA ARG A 14 -12.48 0.06 -8.51
C ARG A 14 -12.18 0.21 -10.01
N TRP A 15 -12.08 1.44 -10.49
CA TRP A 15 -11.82 1.75 -11.90
C TRP A 15 -10.40 1.38 -12.35
N HIS A 16 -9.48 1.21 -11.41
CA HIS A 16 -8.10 0.81 -11.67
C HIS A 16 -7.89 -0.70 -11.59
N PHE A 17 -8.87 -1.45 -11.09
CA PHE A 17 -8.75 -2.89 -10.86
C PHE A 17 -9.46 -3.71 -11.93
N SER A 18 -8.72 -4.63 -12.54
CA SER A 18 -9.28 -5.89 -13.04
C SER A 18 -9.04 -7.01 -12.01
N ALA A 19 -9.86 -8.07 -12.02
CA ALA A 19 -9.70 -9.20 -11.09
C ALA A 19 -8.29 -9.79 -11.13
N ARG A 20 -7.71 -9.93 -12.33
CA ARG A 20 -6.33 -10.42 -12.51
C ARG A 20 -5.31 -9.49 -11.86
N GLN A 21 -5.35 -8.19 -12.18
CA GLN A 21 -4.41 -7.21 -11.63
C GLN A 21 -4.52 -7.12 -10.10
N PHE A 22 -5.73 -7.11 -9.58
CA PHE A 22 -5.99 -7.07 -8.14
C PHE A 22 -5.38 -8.28 -7.43
N THR A 23 -5.60 -9.50 -7.95
CA THR A 23 -5.03 -10.72 -7.38
C THR A 23 -3.50 -10.71 -7.41
N PHE A 24 -2.89 -10.33 -8.54
CA PHE A 24 -1.42 -10.21 -8.60
C PHE A 24 -0.89 -9.18 -7.61
N LEU A 25 -1.50 -8.00 -7.54
CA LEU A 25 -1.07 -6.95 -6.63
C LEU A 25 -1.21 -7.38 -5.17
N LEU A 26 -2.32 -8.04 -4.81
CA LEU A 26 -2.55 -8.57 -3.47
C LEU A 26 -1.47 -9.58 -3.07
N LEU A 27 -1.13 -10.52 -3.96
CA LEU A 27 -0.10 -11.53 -3.71
C LEU A 27 1.29 -10.91 -3.60
N THR A 28 1.66 -10.02 -4.54
CA THR A 28 2.95 -9.34 -4.51
C THR A 28 3.13 -8.51 -3.25
N LEU A 29 2.12 -7.75 -2.84
CA LEU A 29 2.15 -6.99 -1.60
C LEU A 29 2.21 -7.90 -0.36
N SER A 30 1.49 -9.02 -0.36
CA SER A 30 1.55 -9.99 0.73
C SER A 30 2.96 -10.57 0.91
N VAL A 31 3.63 -10.91 -0.19
CA VAL A 31 5.03 -11.37 -0.17
C VAL A 31 5.95 -10.26 0.31
N ALA A 32 5.83 -9.05 -0.23
CA ALA A 32 6.68 -7.92 0.15
C ALA A 32 6.57 -7.57 1.64
N VAL A 33 5.33 -7.52 2.16
CA VAL A 33 5.06 -7.28 3.59
C VAL A 33 5.58 -8.44 4.44
N GLY A 34 5.35 -9.69 4.02
CA GLY A 34 5.86 -10.86 4.73
C GLY A 34 7.39 -10.87 4.85
N LEU A 35 8.09 -10.60 3.75
CA LEU A 35 9.56 -10.48 3.75
C LEU A 35 10.05 -9.33 4.64
N ALA A 36 9.36 -8.18 4.61
CA ALA A 36 9.72 -7.04 5.46
C ALA A 36 9.51 -7.33 6.94
N ILE A 37 8.53 -8.16 7.31
CA ILE A 37 8.28 -8.53 8.72
C ILE A 37 9.33 -9.54 9.21
N ILE A 38 9.79 -10.48 8.38
CA ILE A 38 10.78 -11.49 8.75
C ILE A 38 12.09 -10.87 9.25
N ILE A 39 12.44 -9.68 8.79
CA ILE A 39 13.65 -8.96 9.21
C ILE A 39 13.44 -8.04 10.44
N THR A 40 12.29 -8.14 11.10
CA THR A 40 11.96 -7.38 12.32
C THR A 40 11.83 -8.30 13.54
N ASP A 41 11.76 -7.71 14.73
CA ASP A 41 11.54 -8.47 15.97
C ASP A 41 10.08 -8.91 16.21
N ILE A 42 9.18 -8.70 15.23
CA ILE A 42 7.76 -9.10 15.34
C ILE A 42 7.65 -10.63 15.35
N GLN A 43 7.19 -11.17 16.48
CA GLN A 43 7.01 -12.62 16.66
C GLN A 43 5.68 -13.12 16.08
N TRP A 44 4.62 -12.31 16.18
CA TRP A 44 3.28 -12.67 15.73
C TRP A 44 2.71 -11.53 14.88
N TYR A 45 2.53 -11.83 13.60
CA TYR A 45 1.85 -10.93 12.68
C TYR A 45 0.51 -11.53 12.26
N ALA A 46 -0.56 -10.78 12.51
CA ALA A 46 -1.91 -11.19 12.15
C ALA A 46 -2.61 -10.06 11.39
N GLY A 47 -3.05 -10.35 10.17
CA GLY A 47 -3.96 -9.50 9.41
C GLY A 47 -3.41 -9.01 8.06
N LEU A 48 -4.32 -8.38 7.31
CA LEU A 48 -4.06 -7.86 5.96
C LEU A 48 -3.63 -6.38 5.97
N SER A 49 -3.56 -5.73 7.14
CA SER A 49 -3.47 -4.27 7.22
C SER A 49 -2.24 -3.70 6.51
N GLY A 50 -1.07 -4.35 6.56
CA GLY A 50 0.10 -3.94 5.77
C GLY A 50 -0.19 -3.96 4.26
N VAL A 51 -0.77 -5.05 3.76
CA VAL A 51 -1.17 -5.18 2.34
C VAL A 51 -2.20 -4.12 1.96
N LEU A 52 -3.14 -3.78 2.85
CA LEU A 52 -4.13 -2.73 2.62
C LEU A 52 -3.50 -1.35 2.47
N HIS A 53 -2.47 -1.01 3.26
CA HIS A 53 -1.71 0.24 3.08
C HIS A 53 -1.02 0.27 1.71
N GLY A 54 -0.52 -0.88 1.25
CA GLY A 54 0.04 -1.01 -0.11
C GLY A 54 -0.99 -0.84 -1.22
N LEU A 55 -2.15 -1.48 -1.10
CA LEU A 55 -3.26 -1.30 -2.06
C LEU A 55 -3.70 0.17 -2.10
N PHE A 56 -3.79 0.81 -0.93
CA PHE A 56 -4.16 2.21 -0.83
C PHE A 56 -3.12 3.12 -1.49
N GLY A 57 -1.83 2.93 -1.19
CA GLY A 57 -0.74 3.70 -1.79
C GLY A 57 -0.66 3.51 -3.31
N TRP A 58 -0.81 2.28 -3.78
CA TRP A 58 -0.86 2.00 -5.22
C TRP A 58 -2.05 2.70 -5.89
N GLY A 59 -3.24 2.59 -5.30
CA GLY A 59 -4.46 3.21 -5.81
C GLY A 59 -4.38 4.74 -5.85
N ALA A 60 -3.82 5.36 -4.81
CA ALA A 60 -3.63 6.81 -4.76
C ALA A 60 -2.71 7.30 -5.89
N ILE A 61 -1.62 6.58 -6.19
CA ILE A 61 -0.76 6.89 -7.34
C ILE A 61 -1.49 6.70 -8.66
N LYS A 62 -2.35 5.68 -8.80
CA LYS A 62 -3.19 5.49 -10.00
C LYS A 62 -4.22 6.59 -10.20
N ASP A 63 -4.84 7.08 -9.13
CA ASP A 63 -5.69 8.27 -9.21
C ASP A 63 -4.90 9.51 -9.65
N ILE A 64 -3.69 9.71 -9.14
CA ILE A 64 -2.82 10.83 -9.57
C ILE A 64 -2.44 10.68 -11.05
N GLU A 65 -2.05 9.47 -11.50
CA GLU A 65 -1.78 9.16 -12.92
C GLU A 65 -3.01 9.47 -13.79
N GLY A 66 -4.20 9.10 -13.32
CA GLY A 66 -5.49 9.37 -13.96
C GLY A 66 -5.98 10.82 -13.83
N LYS A 67 -5.18 11.73 -13.26
CA LYS A 67 -5.53 13.14 -13.01
C LYS A 67 -6.74 13.35 -12.09
N HIS A 68 -7.09 12.36 -11.27
CA HIS A 68 -8.08 12.49 -10.22
C HIS A 68 -7.47 13.26 -9.03
N LYS A 69 -7.92 14.50 -8.80
CA LYS A 69 -7.36 15.39 -7.76
C LYS A 69 -7.38 14.77 -6.36
N GLY A 70 -8.36 13.90 -6.08
CA GLY A 70 -8.46 13.18 -4.79
C GLY A 70 -7.25 12.29 -4.48
N GLY A 71 -6.52 11.80 -5.49
CA GLY A 71 -5.36 10.93 -5.29
C GLY A 71 -4.26 11.56 -4.43
N TRP A 72 -4.03 12.87 -4.57
CA TRP A 72 -3.05 13.59 -3.72
C TRP A 72 -3.49 13.66 -2.26
N LEU A 73 -4.77 13.95 -2.01
CA LEU A 73 -5.31 13.97 -0.65
C LEU A 73 -5.18 12.59 0.01
N LEU A 74 -5.51 11.52 -0.73
CA LEU A 74 -5.38 10.15 -0.27
C LEU A 74 -3.91 9.80 0.02
N LEU A 75 -2.99 10.14 -0.88
CA LEU A 75 -1.56 9.88 -0.70
C LEU A 75 -0.99 10.60 0.54
N PHE A 76 -1.30 11.88 0.72
CA PHE A 76 -0.87 12.62 1.91
C PHE A 76 -1.53 12.10 3.19
N GLY A 77 -2.81 11.72 3.13
CA GLY A 77 -3.49 11.08 4.24
C GLY A 77 -2.83 9.76 4.65
N LEU A 78 -2.44 8.93 3.68
CA LEU A 78 -1.70 7.69 3.92
C LEU A 78 -0.34 7.97 4.55
N ALA A 79 0.42 8.92 3.99
CA ALA A 79 1.73 9.29 4.52
C ALA A 79 1.63 9.80 5.96
N GLY A 80 0.71 10.73 6.23
CA GLY A 80 0.46 11.24 7.58
C GLY A 80 0.03 10.15 8.56
N LYS A 81 -0.82 9.22 8.13
CA LYS A 81 -1.24 8.06 8.94
C LYS A 81 -0.06 7.16 9.29
N ILE A 82 0.76 6.77 8.31
CA ILE A 82 1.93 5.92 8.55
C ILE A 82 2.93 6.64 9.45
N SER A 83 3.27 7.91 9.17
CA SER A 83 4.18 8.69 10.00
C SER A 83 3.71 8.80 11.44
N TRP A 84 2.42 9.04 11.66
CA TRP A 84 1.84 9.05 12.99
C TRP A 84 2.05 7.71 13.71
N GLU A 85 1.80 6.60 13.04
CA GLU A 85 1.99 5.26 13.62
C GLU A 85 3.45 4.92 13.90
N GLN A 86 4.40 5.44 13.12
CA GLN A 86 5.82 5.25 13.39
C GLN A 86 6.28 6.02 14.64
N ILE A 87 5.69 7.18 14.93
CA ILE A 87 6.10 8.05 16.06
C ILE A 87 5.36 7.65 17.34
N PHE A 88 4.06 7.43 17.25
CA PHE A 88 3.18 7.27 18.41
C PHE A 88 2.70 5.83 18.61
N GLY A 89 3.08 4.91 17.73
CA GLY A 89 2.60 3.53 17.72
C GLY A 89 1.22 3.36 17.10
N GLY A 90 0.81 2.09 16.96
CA GLY A 90 -0.50 1.75 16.40
C GLY A 90 -1.65 1.94 17.37
N SER A 91 -2.88 1.79 16.87
CA SER A 91 -4.10 1.99 17.66
C SER A 91 -4.21 1.02 18.85
N VAL A 92 -4.46 1.57 20.04
CA VAL A 92 -4.73 0.80 21.27
C VAL A 92 -5.98 -0.09 21.11
N SER A 93 -7.04 0.42 20.48
CA SER A 93 -8.26 -0.37 20.26
C SER A 93 -8.02 -1.53 19.30
N SER A 94 -7.18 -1.34 18.29
CA SER A 94 -6.79 -2.43 17.39
C SER A 94 -5.91 -3.46 18.10
N ALA A 95 -4.97 -3.00 18.93
CA ALA A 95 -4.12 -3.90 19.73
C ALA A 95 -4.95 -4.76 20.68
N ALA A 96 -5.94 -4.17 21.36
CA ALA A 96 -6.86 -4.89 22.23
C ALA A 96 -7.69 -5.94 21.47
N LEU A 97 -8.12 -5.62 20.25
CA LEU A 97 -8.91 -6.52 19.41
C LEU A 97 -8.11 -7.72 18.89
N ILE A 98 -6.83 -7.52 18.55
CA ILE A 98 -5.97 -8.58 17.98
C ILE A 98 -5.15 -9.31 19.06
N GLY A 99 -5.18 -8.86 20.31
CA GLY A 99 -4.42 -9.45 21.42
C GLY A 99 -2.91 -9.31 21.28
N ALA A 100 -2.44 -8.36 20.47
CA ALA A 100 -1.02 -8.16 20.15
C ALA A 100 -0.75 -6.69 19.81
N ARG A 101 0.53 -6.28 19.83
CA ARG A 101 0.93 -4.97 19.31
C ARG A 101 0.58 -4.87 17.83
N VAL A 102 0.08 -3.72 17.40
CA VAL A 102 -0.09 -3.41 15.98
C VAL A 102 1.30 -3.31 15.31
N ALA A 103 1.52 -4.12 14.29
CA ALA A 103 2.73 -4.13 13.48
C ALA A 103 2.77 -2.92 12.52
N THR A 104 3.17 -1.76 13.04
CA THR A 104 3.27 -0.51 12.28
C THR A 104 4.35 -0.58 11.19
N GLU A 105 5.35 -1.43 11.36
CA GLU A 105 6.39 -1.76 10.40
C GLU A 105 5.81 -2.39 9.14
N ALA A 106 4.80 -3.26 9.30
CA ALA A 106 4.09 -3.86 8.17
C ALA A 106 3.28 -2.81 7.38
N HIS A 107 2.75 -1.79 8.05
CA HIS A 107 2.02 -0.69 7.40
C HIS A 107 2.97 0.18 6.56
N LEU A 108 4.14 0.52 7.12
CA LEU A 108 5.18 1.25 6.41
C LEU A 108 5.69 0.46 5.19
N ALA A 109 6.05 -0.80 5.39
CA ALA A 109 6.54 -1.67 4.31
C ALA A 109 5.49 -1.83 3.20
N GLY A 110 4.23 -2.06 3.57
CA GLY A 110 3.13 -2.14 2.63
C GLY A 110 2.95 -0.85 1.83
N GLY A 111 2.88 0.30 2.50
CA GLY A 111 2.76 1.61 1.86
C GLY A 111 3.88 1.89 0.86
N ILE A 112 5.13 1.65 1.24
CA ILE A 112 6.31 1.80 0.36
C ILE A 112 6.22 0.85 -0.83
N ALA A 113 5.90 -0.43 -0.60
CA ALA A 113 5.80 -1.42 -1.67
C ALA A 113 4.72 -1.03 -2.69
N GLY A 114 3.54 -0.64 -2.23
CA GLY A 114 2.43 -0.22 -3.10
C GLY A 114 2.76 0.99 -3.97
N ILE A 115 3.34 2.03 -3.37
CA ILE A 115 3.77 3.23 -4.08
C ILE A 115 4.86 2.88 -5.11
N THR A 116 5.86 2.09 -4.72
CA THR A 116 6.94 1.64 -5.60
C THR A 116 6.40 0.87 -6.81
N ILE A 117 5.52 -0.11 -6.58
CA ILE A 117 4.89 -0.90 -7.65
C ILE A 117 4.11 0.00 -8.63
N ALA A 118 3.44 1.04 -8.13
CA ALA A 118 2.69 1.96 -8.98
C ALA A 118 3.61 2.88 -9.81
N LEU A 119 4.74 3.33 -9.24
CA LEU A 119 5.67 4.26 -9.87
C LEU A 119 6.56 3.59 -10.93
N LEU A 120 6.99 2.34 -10.73
CA LEU A 120 7.95 1.66 -11.63
C LEU A 120 7.53 1.69 -13.11
N PRO A 121 6.29 1.35 -13.50
CA PRO A 121 5.85 1.45 -14.89
C PRO A 121 5.85 2.89 -15.43
N LEU A 122 5.59 3.89 -14.58
CA LEU A 122 5.57 5.31 -14.98
C LEU A 122 6.99 5.81 -15.28
N LEU A 123 7.92 5.48 -14.41
CA LEU A 123 9.33 5.80 -14.57
C LEU A 123 9.90 5.12 -15.83
N TYR A 124 9.56 3.85 -16.05
CA TYR A 124 9.98 3.12 -17.24
C TYR A 124 9.43 3.74 -18.54
N ARG A 125 8.13 4.08 -18.57
CA ARG A 125 7.52 4.75 -19.73
C ARG A 125 8.19 6.09 -20.02
N LYS A 126 8.42 6.91 -18.98
CA LYS A 126 9.07 8.21 -19.12
C LYS A 126 10.51 8.07 -19.62
N TRP A 127 11.27 7.12 -19.08
CA TRP A 127 12.65 6.83 -19.51
C TRP A 127 12.71 6.39 -20.98
N LYS A 128 11.79 5.52 -21.42
CA LYS A 128 11.71 5.06 -22.81
C LYS A 128 11.38 6.20 -23.78
N GLN A 129 10.53 7.15 -23.36
CA GLN A 129 10.20 8.33 -24.17
C GLN A 129 11.38 9.30 -24.31
N SER A 130 12.21 9.45 -23.28
CA SER A 130 13.39 10.31 -23.32
C SER A 130 14.62 9.66 -23.98
N ASN A 131 14.63 8.33 -24.18
CA ASN A 131 15.73 7.60 -24.81
C ASN A 131 15.20 6.68 -25.94
N PRO A 132 14.73 7.25 -27.07
CA PRO A 132 14.28 6.44 -28.18
C PRO A 132 15.46 5.63 -28.75
N VAL A 133 15.27 4.30 -28.85
CA VAL A 133 16.20 3.43 -29.57
C VAL A 133 16.19 3.87 -31.03
N LYS A 134 17.34 4.34 -31.53
CA LYS A 134 17.51 4.64 -32.95
C LYS A 134 17.59 3.31 -33.69
N ASN A 135 16.61 3.04 -34.55
CA ASN A 135 16.64 1.93 -35.51
C ASN A 135 17.51 2.30 -36.71
#